data_AF-A0A1F2PD22-F1
#
_entry.id   AF-A0A1F2PD22-F1
#
_cell.length_a   1.000
_cell.length_b   1.000
_cell.length_c   1.000
_cell.angle_alpha   90.00
_cell.angle_beta   90.00
_cell.angle_gamma   90.00
#
_symmetry.space_group_name_H-M   'P 1'
#
loop_
_entity.id
_entity.type
_entity.pdbx_description
1 polymer ?
#
loop_
_entity_poly.entity_id
_entity_poly.type
_entity_poly.pdbx_seq_one_letter_code
_entity_poly.pdbx_strand_id
1 'polypeptide(L)' 'MIYLIADTSRFEWPLATAGSLNELAKMCNTTVNHISVIICRGRATKLFNGRPAMIYKFQEEMET' A
#
# COMPACT_ATOMS: atom_id res chain seq x y z
N MET A 1 -6.13 -3.54 -11.19
CA MET A 1 -6.20 -2.72 -9.95
C MET A 1 -4.98 -3.04 -9.14
N ILE A 2 -4.15 -2.03 -8.91
CA ILE A 2 -2.83 -2.19 -8.30
C ILE A 2 -2.82 -1.42 -6.98
N TYR A 3 -2.17 -1.99 -5.98
CA TYR A 3 -1.84 -1.29 -4.74
C TYR A 3 -0.35 -1.00 -4.71
N LEU A 4 0.02 0.20 -4.28
CA LEU A 4 1.41 0.63 -4.15
C LEU A 4 1.72 0.85 -2.68
N ILE A 5 2.82 0.27 -2.22
CA ILE A 5 3.47 0.64 -0.95
C ILE A 5 4.58 1.63 -1.29
N ALA A 6 4.57 2.83 -0.70
CA ALA A 6 5.64 3.81 -0.85
C ALA A 6 6.20 4.24 0.52
N ASP A 7 7.42 4.76 0.57
CA ASP A 7 8.00 5.35 1.78
C ASP A 7 7.28 6.67 2.15
N THR A 8 7.15 7.00 3.44
CA THR A 8 6.47 8.24 3.87
C THR A 8 7.30 9.53 3.73
N SER A 9 8.50 9.47 3.16
CA SER A 9 9.31 10.66 2.90
C SER A 9 8.66 11.59 1.87
N ARG A 10 9.14 12.84 1.80
CA ARG A 10 8.70 13.87 0.83
C ARG A 10 8.67 13.39 -0.63
N PHE A 11 9.47 12.38 -0.95
CA PHE A 11 9.64 11.88 -2.31
C PHE A 11 8.77 10.65 -2.61
N GLU A 12 8.08 10.09 -1.62
CA GLU A 12 7.16 8.95 -1.74
C GLU A 12 7.71 7.81 -2.60
N TRP A 13 8.94 7.35 -2.31
CA TRP A 13 9.61 6.34 -3.13
C TRP A 13 8.84 5.00 -3.12
N PRO A 14 8.60 4.39 -4.28
CA PRO A 14 7.91 3.10 -4.35
C PRO A 14 8.76 2.01 -3.69
N LEU A 15 8.15 1.29 -2.74
CA LEU A 15 8.76 0.16 -2.04
C LEU A 15 8.35 -1.17 -2.64
N ALA A 16 7.07 -1.32 -3.00
CA ALA A 16 6.55 -2.52 -3.67
C ALA A 16 5.13 -2.31 -4.23
N THR A 17 4.69 -3.22 -5.11
CA THR A 17 3.32 -3.25 -5.66
C THR A 17 2.63 -4.58 -5.38
N ALA A 18 1.29 -4.57 -5.36
CA ALA A 18 0.46 -5.77 -5.19
C ALA A 18 -0.76 -5.71 -6.12
N GLY A 19 -1.13 -6.84 -6.73
CA GLY A 19 -2.31 -6.96 -7.61
C GLY A 19 -3.61 -7.23 -6.86
N SER A 20 -3.54 -7.51 -5.56
CA SER A 20 -4.72 -7.77 -4.72
C SER A 20 -4.52 -7.35 -3.26
N LEU A 21 -5.63 -7.16 -2.53
CA LEU A 21 -5.58 -6.90 -1.08
C LEU A 21 -5.00 -8.08 -0.29
N ASN A 22 -5.20 -9.32 -0.75
CA ASN A 22 -4.65 -10.52 -0.11
C ASN A 22 -3.13 -10.57 -0.21
N GLU A 23 -2.59 -10.26 -1.39
CA GLU A 23 -1.15 -10.16 -1.62
C GLU A 23 -0.53 -9.05 -0.76
N LEU A 24 -1.16 -7.87 -0.75
CA LEU A 24 -0.73 -6.74 0.06
C LEU A 24 -0.74 -7.07 1.58
N ALA A 25 -1.78 -7.75 2.07
CA ALA A 25 -1.87 -8.19 3.45
C ALA A 25 -0.75 -9.16 3.83
N LYS A 26 -0.38 -10.08 2.92
CA LYS A 26 0.77 -10.99 3.11
C LYS A 26 2.08 -10.22 3.19
N MET A 27 2.31 -9.27 2.28
CA MET A 27 3.54 -8.45 2.26
C MET A 27 3.70 -7.62 3.53
N CYS A 28 2.60 -7.07 4.06
CA CYS A 28 2.60 -6.29 5.28
C CYS A 28 2.45 -7.13 6.56
N ASN A 29 2.43 -8.47 6.46
CA ASN A 29 2.21 -9.40 7.58
C ASN A 29 1.00 -9.00 8.46
N THR A 30 -0.13 -8.71 7.83
CA THR A 30 -1.34 -8.18 8.49
C THR A 30 -2.62 -8.74 7.85
N THR A 31 -3.79 -8.24 8.23
CA THR A 31 -5.09 -8.67 7.67
C THR A 31 -5.61 -7.73 6.59
N VAL A 32 -6.41 -8.26 5.66
CA VAL A 32 -7.07 -7.46 4.61
C VAL A 32 -7.92 -6.33 5.21
N ASN A 33 -8.65 -6.59 6.29
CA ASN A 33 -9.45 -5.55 6.97
C ASN A 33 -8.58 -4.39 7.46
N HIS A 34 -7.39 -4.67 8.00
CA HIS A 34 -6.47 -3.63 8.45
C HIS A 34 -5.94 -2.81 7.27
N ILE A 35 -5.56 -3.46 6.18
CA ILE A 35 -5.14 -2.80 4.94
C ILE A 35 -6.25 -1.89 4.38
N SER A 36 -7.48 -2.38 4.29
CA SER A 36 -8.62 -1.60 3.78
C SER A 36 -8.87 -0.35 4.62
N VAL A 37 -8.79 -0.47 5.95
CA VAL A 37 -8.91 0.69 6.85
C VAL A 37 -7.79 1.70 6.62
N ILE A 38 -6.55 1.24 6.44
CA ILE A 38 -5.39 2.08 6.17
C ILE A 38 -5.57 2.88 4.87
N ILE A 39 -5.91 2.18 3.78
CA ILE A 39 -6.12 2.78 2.45
C ILE A 39 -7.21 3.87 2.53
N CYS A 40 -8.33 3.59 3.21
CA CYS A 40 -9.43 4.53 3.32
C CYS A 40 -9.16 5.71 4.28
N ARG A 41 -8.25 5.56 5.25
CA ARG A 41 -8.01 6.59 6.29
C ARG A 41 -6.77 7.45 6.04
N GLY A 42 -5.95 7.14 5.03
CA GLY A 42 -4.77 7.93 4.66
C GLY A 42 -3.71 8.04 5.76
N ARG A 43 -3.73 7.16 6.76
CA ARG A 43 -2.75 7.18 7.87
C ARG A 43 -1.59 6.24 7.54
N ALA A 44 -0.37 6.79 7.62
CA ALA A 44 0.89 6.08 7.47
C ALA A 44 0.82 4.69 8.10
N THR A 45 1.11 3.67 7.31
CA THR A 45 1.06 2.29 7.72
C THR A 45 2.15 2.03 8.76
N LYS A 46 1.90 1.06 9.65
CA LYS A 46 2.93 0.62 10.59
C LYS A 46 4.14 0.11 9.80
N LEU A 47 5.32 0.54 10.25
CA LEU A 47 6.66 0.21 9.75
C LEU A 47 6.73 -0.99 8.80
N PHE A 48 6.96 -0.75 7.51
CA PHE A 48 7.36 -1.78 6.57
C PHE A 48 8.88 -1.99 6.72
N ASN A 49 9.30 -3.14 7.25
CA ASN A 49 10.72 -3.45 7.52
C ASN A 49 11.46 -2.35 8.33
N GLY A 50 10.77 -1.72 9.28
CA GLY A 50 11.35 -0.66 10.12
C GLY A 50 11.33 0.76 9.51
N ARG A 51 10.72 0.96 8.32
CA ARG A 51 10.50 2.28 7.72
C ARG A 51 9.01 2.60 7.60
N PRO A 52 8.56 3.82 7.94
CA PRO A 52 7.16 4.18 7.79
C PRO A 52 6.78 4.25 6.30
N ALA A 53 5.65 3.64 5.95
CA ALA A 53 5.19 3.49 4.56
C ALA A 53 3.74 3.96 4.39
N MET A 54 3.34 4.28 3.16
CA MET A 54 1.99 4.65 2.75
C MET A 54 1.49 3.61 1.75
N ILE A 55 0.18 3.35 1.75
CA ILE A 55 -0.44 2.42 0.82
C ILE A 55 -1.48 3.16 0.00
N TYR A 56 -1.36 3.07 -1.33
CA TYR A 56 -2.25 3.69 -2.30
C TYR A 56 -2.98 2.62 -3.11
N LYS A 57 -4.13 3.01 -3.63
CA LYS A 57 -4.94 2.21 -4.55
C LYS A 57 -4.95 2.92 -5.90
N PHE A 58 -4.46 2.24 -6.92
CA PHE A 58 -4.44 2.71 -8.31
C PHE A 58 -5.39 1.86 -9.17
N GLN A 59 -6.23 2.53 -9.95
CA GLN A 59 -6.85 1.91 -11.12
C GLN A 59 -5.86 2.09 -12.26
N GLU A 60 -5.45 0.99 -12.90
CA GLU A 60 -4.81 1.10 -14.21
C GLU A 60 -5.86 1.69 -15.14
N GLU A 61 -5.59 2.87 -15.70
CA GLU A 61 -6.36 3.36 -16.83
C GLU A 61 -6.13 2.37 -17.97
N MET A 62 -7.21 1.78 -18.49
CA MET A 62 -7.14 1.09 -19.77
C MET A 62 -6.88 2.18 -20.81
N GLU A 63 -5.68 2.22 -21.37
CA GLU A 63 -5.41 3.01 -22.58
C GLU A 63 -6.39 2.51 -23.67
N THR A 64 -7.35 3.35 -24.03
CA THR A 64 -8.26 3.18 -25.19
C THR A 64 -7.66 3.73 -26.46
#